data_AF-A0A7W5JW61-F1
#
_entry.id   AF-A0A7W5JW61-F1
#
_cell.length_a   1.000
_cell.length_b   1.000
_cell.length_c   1.000
_cell.angle_alpha   90.00
_cell.angle_beta   90.00
_cell.angle_gamma   90.00
#
_symmetry.space_group_name_H-M   'P 1'
#
loop_
_entity.id
_entity.type
_entity.pdbx_description
1 polymer ?
#
loop_
_entity_poly.entity_id
_entity_poly.type
_entity_poly.pdbx_seq_one_letter_code
_entity_poly.pdbx_strand_id
1 'polypeptide(L)'
;MADDTRLSCGRSIDDVWSHVGGAPDEHERGCPYCLEARARLLRLSDATTDLRTAEAADPALQPEPDFTASVMSLVRAEVRRGQALPLDVDEDPGLTISEQAVVSLVWAAADAVPGVRARRCRVRLVDRDPGSTGPTDVDVDLALAVAPGTPLQATTEQLRTRVAALVDAEAGLRVRRVDLVVEDVL
;
A
#
# COMPACT_ATOMS: atom_id res chain seq x y z
N MET A 1 28.38 -4.18 18.75
CA MET A 1 27.62 -2.94 19.03
C MET A 1 26.84 -3.19 20.31
N ALA A 2 27.36 -2.73 21.44
CA ALA A 2 26.78 -2.98 22.75
C ALA A 2 25.54 -2.11 22.95
N ASP A 3 24.38 -2.75 23.13
CA ASP A 3 23.35 -2.55 24.16
C ASP A 3 23.26 -1.18 24.89
N ASP A 4 23.40 -0.06 24.19
CA ASP A 4 23.33 1.32 24.76
C ASP A 4 21.90 1.73 25.19
N THR A 5 20.92 0.88 24.94
CA THR A 5 19.53 1.06 25.38
C THR A 5 19.22 0.40 26.71
N ARG A 6 20.17 -0.29 27.35
CA ARG A 6 19.93 -0.92 28.67
C ARG A 6 20.36 -0.05 29.85
N LEU A 7 19.45 0.04 30.81
CA LEU A 7 19.70 0.63 32.12
C LEU A 7 20.60 -0.29 32.95
N SER A 8 21.24 0.27 33.99
CA SER A 8 22.08 -0.51 34.91
C SER A 8 21.32 -1.55 35.73
N CYS A 9 19.98 -1.50 35.77
CA CYS A 9 19.12 -2.57 36.31
C CYS A 9 18.85 -3.72 35.33
N GLY A 10 19.36 -3.64 34.10
CA GLY A 10 19.17 -4.64 33.03
C GLY A 10 17.92 -4.46 32.19
N ARG A 11 17.02 -3.53 32.53
CA ARG A 11 15.84 -3.20 31.70
C ARG A 11 16.21 -2.36 30.48
N SER A 12 15.43 -2.50 29.41
CA SER A 12 15.52 -1.61 28.25
C SER A 12 14.87 -0.25 28.56
N ILE A 13 15.47 0.83 28.08
CA ILE A 13 14.88 2.17 28.12
C ILE A 13 13.64 2.26 27.22
N ASP A 14 13.56 1.46 26.15
CA ASP A 14 12.41 1.39 25.25
C ASP A 14 11.19 0.81 25.97
N ASP A 15 11.40 -0.20 26.81
CA ASP A 15 10.32 -0.78 27.63
C ASP A 15 9.78 0.29 28.57
N VAL A 16 10.66 1.00 29.30
CA VAL A 16 10.27 2.09 30.21
C VAL A 16 9.53 3.21 29.48
N TRP A 17 9.95 3.54 28.25
CA TRP A 17 9.30 4.55 27.41
C TRP A 17 7.87 4.15 27.02
N SER A 18 7.66 2.87 26.66
CA SER A 18 6.37 2.38 26.16
C SER A 18 5.19 2.62 27.12
N HIS A 19 5.46 2.71 28.43
CA HIS A 19 4.46 2.93 29.46
C HIS A 19 4.77 4.13 30.37
N VAL A 20 5.63 5.08 29.94
CA VAL A 20 6.07 6.20 30.78
C VAL A 20 4.92 7.10 31.24
N GLY A 21 3.87 7.24 30.42
CA GLY A 21 2.67 8.02 30.74
C GLY A 21 1.72 7.36 31.76
N GLY A 22 1.97 6.10 32.12
CA GLY A 22 1.21 5.35 33.12
C GLY A 22 1.86 5.34 34.50
N ALA A 23 1.20 4.66 35.45
CA ALA A 23 1.78 4.38 36.76
C ALA A 23 2.98 3.41 36.61
N PRO A 24 4.07 3.62 37.37
CA PRO A 24 5.22 2.72 37.35
C PRO A 24 4.84 1.32 37.82
N ASP A 25 5.45 0.31 37.23
CA ASP A 25 5.22 -1.09 37.61
C ASP A 25 5.90 -1.48 38.94
N GLU A 26 5.77 -2.75 39.34
CA GLU A 26 6.37 -3.30 40.56
C GLU A 26 7.86 -3.01 40.72
N HIS A 27 8.63 -3.21 39.66
CA HIS A 27 10.08 -3.04 39.69
C HIS A 27 10.43 -1.56 39.67
N GLU A 28 9.74 -0.77 38.86
CA GLU A 28 10.01 0.66 38.69
C GLU A 28 9.74 1.46 39.94
N ARG A 29 8.75 1.06 40.75
CA ARG A 29 8.46 1.68 42.05
C ARG A 29 9.66 1.63 43.00
N GLY A 30 10.52 0.60 42.90
CA GLY A 30 11.65 0.39 43.80
C GLY A 30 13.03 0.60 43.18
N CYS A 31 13.13 0.74 41.85
CA CYS A 31 14.40 0.77 41.15
C CYS A 31 14.86 2.21 40.86
N PRO A 32 15.99 2.68 41.43
CA PRO A 32 16.46 4.05 41.25
C PRO A 32 16.79 4.36 39.78
N TYR A 33 17.33 3.39 39.03
CA TYR A 33 17.67 3.56 37.62
C TYR A 33 16.42 3.75 36.74
N CYS A 34 15.35 2.98 36.99
CA CYS A 34 14.09 3.14 36.27
C CYS A 34 13.38 4.45 36.62
N LEU A 35 13.37 4.84 37.89
CA LEU A 35 12.78 6.11 38.33
C LEU A 35 13.50 7.30 37.68
N GLU A 36 14.83 7.28 37.64
CA GLU A 36 15.62 8.31 36.98
C GLU A 36 15.36 8.34 35.47
N ALA A 37 15.33 7.18 34.81
CA ALA A 37 15.00 7.07 33.39
C ALA A 37 13.62 7.66 33.09
N ARG A 38 12.59 7.28 33.85
CA ARG A 38 11.24 7.86 33.70
C ARG A 38 11.23 9.37 33.89
N ALA A 39 11.91 9.90 34.90
CA ALA A 39 11.96 11.34 35.13
C ALA A 39 12.64 12.11 33.98
N ARG A 40 13.62 11.51 33.29
CA ARG A 40 14.24 12.09 32.09
C ARG A 40 13.29 12.03 30.90
N LEU A 41 12.66 10.88 30.68
CA LEU A 41 11.72 10.67 29.57
C LEU A 41 10.46 11.54 29.68
N LEU A 42 9.91 11.71 30.88
CA LEU A 42 8.76 12.59 31.12
C LEU A 42 9.11 14.05 30.78
N ARG A 43 10.28 14.55 31.22
CA ARG A 43 10.74 15.90 30.86
C ARG A 43 10.88 16.11 29.35
N LEU A 44 11.39 15.10 28.63
CA LEU A 44 11.47 15.15 27.17
C LEU A 44 10.05 15.16 26.55
N SER A 45 9.15 14.33 27.05
CA SER A 45 7.77 14.28 26.57
C SER A 45 7.03 15.59 26.79
N ASP A 46 7.22 16.21 27.95
CA ASP A 46 6.65 17.52 28.29
C ASP A 46 7.18 18.59 27.33
N ALA A 47 8.51 18.67 27.16
CA ALA A 47 9.12 19.63 26.22
C ALA A 47 8.64 19.45 24.77
N THR A 48 8.42 18.21 24.33
CA THR A 48 7.88 17.92 22.99
C THR A 48 6.41 18.33 22.87
N THR A 49 5.65 18.18 23.96
CA THR A 49 4.24 18.59 24.03
C THR A 49 4.12 20.11 24.01
N ASP A 50 4.97 20.80 24.77
CA ASP A 50 5.04 22.27 24.79
C ASP A 50 5.39 22.82 23.41
N LEU A 51 6.38 22.22 22.73
CA LEU A 51 6.75 22.60 21.37
C LEU A 51 5.59 22.44 20.39
N ARG A 52 4.94 21.26 20.37
CA ARG A 52 3.78 21.01 19.50
C ARG A 52 2.62 21.96 19.80
N THR A 53 2.40 22.28 21.07
CA THR A 53 1.34 23.22 21.48
C THR A 53 1.65 24.63 21.00
N ALA A 54 2.91 25.05 21.08
CA ALA A 54 3.35 26.34 20.55
C ALA A 54 3.24 26.40 19.02
N GLU A 55 3.66 25.35 18.30
CA GLU A 55 3.51 25.26 16.84
C GLU A 55 2.05 25.26 16.40
N ALA A 56 1.17 24.55 17.12
CA ALA A 56 -0.26 24.53 16.84
C ALA A 56 -0.94 25.88 17.11
N ALA A 57 -0.38 26.72 17.99
CA ALA A 57 -0.87 28.05 18.28
C ALA A 57 -0.30 29.12 17.33
N ASP A 58 0.79 28.83 16.61
CA ASP A 58 1.43 29.75 15.68
C ASP A 58 0.65 29.80 14.35
N PRO A 59 0.02 30.95 14.00
CA PRO A 59 -0.70 31.10 12.75
C PRO A 59 0.19 30.92 11.51
N ALA A 60 1.51 31.17 11.62
CA ALA A 60 2.44 31.02 10.49
C ALA A 60 2.75 29.56 10.16
N LEU A 61 2.51 28.63 11.10
CA LEU A 61 2.68 27.19 10.91
C LEU A 61 1.37 26.47 10.60
N GLN A 62 0.24 27.18 10.62
CA GLN A 62 -1.04 26.60 10.25
C GLN A 62 -1.13 26.39 8.73
N PRO A 63 -1.62 25.23 8.28
CA PRO A 63 -1.92 25.04 6.87
C PRO A 63 -3.01 26.02 6.43
N GLU A 64 -2.90 26.50 5.20
CA GLU A 64 -3.95 27.33 4.58
C GLU A 64 -5.32 26.61 4.64
N PRO A 65 -6.44 27.34 4.79
CA PRO A 65 -7.78 26.73 4.91
C PRO A 65 -8.11 25.75 3.78
N ASP A 66 -7.57 26.00 2.58
CA ASP A 66 -7.78 25.19 1.39
C ASP A 66 -6.72 24.10 1.18
N PHE A 67 -5.78 23.90 2.13
CA PHE A 67 -4.73 22.90 2.01
C PHE A 67 -5.30 21.50 1.80
N THR A 68 -6.26 21.09 2.63
CA THR A 68 -6.92 19.78 2.50
C THR A 68 -7.65 19.67 1.16
N ALA A 69 -8.33 20.72 0.72
CA ALA A 69 -9.02 20.73 -0.57
C ALA A 69 -8.01 20.61 -1.74
N SER A 70 -6.85 21.27 -1.63
CA SER A 70 -5.77 21.25 -2.61
C SER A 70 -5.07 19.89 -2.68
N VAL A 71 -4.74 19.29 -1.53
CA VAL A 71 -4.21 17.93 -1.43
C VAL A 71 -5.22 16.94 -2.04
N MET A 72 -6.48 17.03 -1.66
CA MET A 72 -7.53 16.15 -2.20
C MET A 72 -7.79 16.41 -3.69
N SER A 73 -7.56 17.62 -4.20
CA SER A 73 -7.60 17.93 -5.63
C SER A 73 -6.47 17.24 -6.37
N LEU A 74 -5.24 17.28 -5.85
CA LEU A 74 -4.07 16.59 -6.40
C LEU A 74 -4.23 15.07 -6.36
N VAL A 75 -4.69 14.52 -5.23
CA VAL A 75 -5.00 13.09 -5.11
C VAL A 75 -6.08 12.68 -6.12
N ARG A 76 -7.16 13.44 -6.25
CA ARG A 76 -8.19 13.17 -7.25
C ARG A 76 -7.69 13.33 -8.68
N ALA A 77 -6.77 14.25 -8.95
CA ALA A 77 -6.13 14.38 -10.25
C ALA A 77 -5.25 13.16 -10.56
N GLU A 78 -4.52 12.64 -9.57
CA GLU A 78 -3.69 11.46 -9.72
C GLU A 78 -4.53 10.17 -9.85
N VAL A 79 -5.63 10.06 -9.10
CA VAL A 79 -6.61 8.98 -9.24
C VAL A 79 -7.34 9.05 -10.60
N ARG A 80 -7.67 10.26 -11.09
CA ARG A 80 -8.19 10.47 -12.46
C ARG A 80 -7.13 10.23 -13.54
N ARG A 81 -5.83 10.26 -13.20
CA ARG A 81 -4.71 9.89 -14.08
C ARG A 81 -4.42 8.39 -14.08
N GLY A 82 -5.23 7.55 -13.43
CA GLY A 82 -5.31 6.15 -13.85
C GLY A 82 -5.67 6.13 -15.33
N GLN A 83 -4.85 5.52 -16.17
CA GLN A 83 -4.97 5.60 -17.62
C GLN A 83 -6.39 5.17 -18.03
N ALA A 84 -7.12 6.01 -18.75
CA ALA A 84 -8.40 5.62 -19.32
C ALA A 84 -8.12 4.69 -20.50
N LEU A 85 -8.51 3.42 -20.36
CA LEU A 85 -8.34 2.41 -21.38
C LEU A 85 -9.59 2.49 -22.29
N PRO A 86 -9.46 2.83 -23.58
CA PRO A 86 -10.58 2.79 -24.50
C PRO A 86 -11.14 1.36 -24.54
N LEU A 87 -12.46 1.26 -24.41
CA LEU A 87 -13.21 0.05 -24.73
C LEU A 87 -13.59 0.11 -26.21
N ASP A 88 -13.80 -1.06 -26.82
CA ASP A 88 -14.07 -1.28 -28.25
C ASP A 88 -14.31 0.00 -29.06
N VAL A 89 -13.24 0.47 -29.73
CA VAL A 89 -13.21 1.76 -30.42
C VAL A 89 -14.19 1.81 -31.59
N ASP A 90 -14.60 0.64 -32.11
CA ASP A 90 -15.46 0.51 -33.29
C ASP A 90 -16.95 0.52 -32.92
N GLU A 91 -17.33 -0.03 -31.76
CA GLU A 91 -18.74 -0.09 -31.33
C GLU A 91 -19.23 1.19 -30.65
N ASP A 92 -18.40 1.83 -29.81
CA ASP A 92 -18.76 3.08 -29.13
C ASP A 92 -17.53 4.01 -28.98
N PRO A 93 -17.24 4.85 -29.99
CA PRO A 93 -16.06 5.71 -30.00
C PRO A 93 -16.13 6.75 -28.88
N GLY A 94 -15.47 6.44 -27.75
CA GLY A 94 -15.41 7.28 -26.56
C GLY A 94 -15.68 6.54 -25.26
N LEU A 95 -16.13 5.28 -25.31
CA LEU A 95 -16.27 4.46 -24.11
C LEU A 95 -14.89 4.12 -23.55
N THR A 96 -14.69 4.35 -22.25
CA THR A 96 -13.42 4.08 -21.58
C THR A 96 -13.65 3.42 -20.23
N ILE A 97 -12.74 2.53 -19.84
CA ILE A 97 -12.65 1.97 -18.49
C ILE A 97 -11.41 2.51 -17.79
N SER A 98 -11.51 2.78 -16.49
CA SER A 98 -10.32 3.15 -15.72
C SER A 98 -9.37 1.96 -15.57
N GLU A 99 -8.06 2.19 -15.70
CA GLU A 99 -7.02 1.20 -15.40
C GLU A 99 -7.26 0.51 -14.04
N GLN A 100 -7.66 1.28 -13.01
CA GLN A 100 -7.91 0.75 -11.67
C GLN A 100 -9.06 -0.26 -11.59
N ALA A 101 -10.09 -0.10 -12.44
CA ALA A 101 -11.16 -1.08 -12.54
C ALA A 101 -10.63 -2.40 -13.13
N VAL A 102 -9.76 -2.34 -14.14
CA VAL A 102 -9.10 -3.53 -14.70
C VAL A 102 -8.17 -4.17 -13.67
N VAL A 103 -7.38 -3.37 -12.93
CA VAL A 103 -6.55 -3.88 -11.82
C VAL A 103 -7.39 -4.62 -10.78
N SER A 104 -8.57 -4.09 -10.45
CA SER A 104 -9.50 -4.72 -9.50
C SER A 104 -9.99 -6.09 -10.01
N LEU A 105 -10.27 -6.21 -11.32
CA LEU A 105 -10.60 -7.50 -11.94
C LEU A 105 -9.43 -8.48 -11.87
N VAL A 106 -8.20 -8.02 -12.16
CA VAL A 106 -6.99 -8.86 -12.07
C VAL A 106 -6.81 -9.38 -10.63
N TRP A 107 -7.02 -8.54 -9.62
CA TRP A 107 -6.94 -8.93 -8.22
C TRP A 107 -8.03 -9.93 -7.84
N ALA A 108 -9.28 -9.71 -8.27
CA ALA A 108 -10.37 -10.65 -8.04
C ALA A 108 -10.09 -12.03 -8.69
N ALA A 109 -9.47 -12.05 -9.87
CA ALA A 109 -9.03 -13.29 -10.51
C ALA A 109 -7.94 -14.01 -9.70
N ALA A 110 -6.99 -13.26 -9.13
CA ALA A 110 -5.90 -13.81 -8.32
C ALA A 110 -6.37 -14.34 -6.96
N ASP A 111 -7.21 -13.58 -6.25
CA ASP A 111 -7.74 -13.96 -4.93
C ASP A 111 -8.63 -15.21 -4.98
N ALA A 112 -9.19 -15.53 -6.15
CA ALA A 112 -9.94 -16.76 -6.39
C ALA A 112 -9.05 -18.01 -6.56
N VAL A 113 -7.72 -17.87 -6.65
CA VAL A 113 -6.78 -18.99 -6.74
C VAL A 113 -6.21 -19.29 -5.34
N PRO A 114 -6.50 -20.46 -4.76
CA PRO A 114 -6.01 -20.81 -3.43
C PRO A 114 -4.48 -20.78 -3.36
N GLY A 115 -3.94 -20.23 -2.28
CA GLY A 115 -2.50 -20.15 -2.06
C GLY A 115 -1.79 -19.06 -2.88
N VAL A 116 -2.53 -18.14 -3.50
CA VAL A 116 -1.99 -16.96 -4.19
C VAL A 116 -2.55 -15.70 -3.54
N ARG A 117 -1.72 -14.67 -3.40
CA ARG A 117 -2.14 -13.33 -3.01
C ARG A 117 -1.56 -12.30 -3.97
N ALA A 118 -2.42 -11.50 -4.59
CA ALA A 118 -1.98 -10.40 -5.43
C ALA A 118 -1.23 -9.33 -4.59
N ARG A 119 -0.20 -8.74 -5.19
CA ARG A 119 0.54 -7.61 -4.63
C ARG A 119 0.46 -6.44 -5.60
N ARG A 120 1.55 -6.13 -6.30
CA ARG A 120 1.61 -5.03 -7.26
C ARG A 120 1.01 -5.49 -8.59
N CYS A 121 0.17 -4.65 -9.20
CA CYS A 121 -0.39 -4.90 -10.52
C CYS A 121 -0.25 -3.63 -11.36
N ARG A 122 0.11 -3.79 -12.62
CA ARG A 122 0.15 -2.71 -13.62
C ARG A 122 -0.50 -3.21 -14.89
N VAL A 123 -1.36 -2.39 -15.49
CA VAL A 123 -1.99 -2.67 -16.77
C VAL A 123 -1.46 -1.66 -17.78
N ARG A 124 -0.97 -2.15 -18.92
CA ARG A 124 -0.40 -1.32 -19.98
C ARG A 124 -1.21 -1.50 -21.24
N LEU A 125 -1.65 -0.39 -21.81
CA LEU A 125 -2.25 -0.39 -23.14
C LEU A 125 -1.19 -0.76 -24.18
N VAL A 126 -1.55 -1.62 -25.13
CA VAL A 126 -0.71 -1.92 -26.29
C VAL A 126 -1.09 -0.97 -27.41
N ASP A 127 -0.10 -0.25 -27.96
CA ASP A 127 -0.33 0.63 -29.10
C ASP A 127 -0.92 -0.16 -30.26
N ARG A 128 -2.02 0.37 -30.81
CA ARG A 128 -2.76 -0.28 -31.89
C ARG A 128 -2.23 0.16 -33.24
N ASP A 129 -2.08 -0.79 -34.16
CA ASP A 129 -1.79 -0.45 -35.56
C ASP A 129 -2.97 0.31 -36.18
N PRO A 130 -2.71 1.36 -36.98
CA PRO A 130 -3.77 2.11 -37.65
C PRO A 130 -4.53 1.20 -38.63
N GLY A 131 -5.81 0.95 -38.34
CA GLY A 131 -6.70 0.09 -39.13
C GLY A 131 -7.06 -1.26 -38.49
N SER A 132 -6.53 -1.57 -37.30
CA SER A 132 -6.98 -2.72 -36.51
C SER A 132 -8.40 -2.49 -35.99
N THR A 133 -9.27 -3.49 -36.14
CA THR A 133 -10.64 -3.52 -35.61
C THR A 133 -10.81 -4.52 -34.46
N GLY A 134 -11.73 -4.25 -33.54
CA GLY A 134 -12.08 -5.11 -32.39
C GLY A 134 -11.64 -4.59 -31.01
N PRO A 135 -11.51 -5.47 -29.99
CA PRO A 135 -11.23 -5.05 -28.61
C PRO A 135 -9.82 -4.47 -28.44
N THR A 136 -9.67 -3.62 -27.43
CA THR A 136 -8.39 -3.01 -27.03
C THR A 136 -7.48 -4.04 -26.38
N ASP A 137 -6.22 -4.08 -26.84
CA ASP A 137 -5.22 -5.00 -26.32
C ASP A 137 -4.49 -4.41 -25.10
N VAL A 138 -4.35 -5.23 -24.05
CA VAL A 138 -3.62 -4.87 -22.82
C VAL A 138 -2.60 -5.92 -22.41
N ASP A 139 -1.50 -5.45 -21.82
CA ASP A 139 -0.50 -6.24 -21.11
C ASP A 139 -0.70 -6.09 -19.60
N VAL A 140 -0.64 -7.19 -18.86
CA VAL A 140 -0.78 -7.19 -17.40
C VAL A 140 0.53 -7.66 -16.77
N ASP A 141 1.11 -6.83 -15.89
CA ASP A 141 2.24 -7.20 -15.05
C ASP A 141 1.73 -7.38 -13.61
N LEU A 142 1.84 -8.58 -13.06
CA LEU A 142 1.33 -8.92 -11.72
C LEU A 142 2.43 -9.56 -10.86
N ALA A 143 2.70 -8.91 -9.73
CA ALA A 143 3.48 -9.47 -8.64
C ALA A 143 2.56 -10.19 -7.65
N LEU A 144 3.00 -11.35 -7.15
CA LEU A 144 2.23 -12.19 -6.25
C LEU A 144 3.09 -12.80 -5.14
N ALA A 145 2.44 -13.11 -4.03
CA ALA A 145 2.94 -13.98 -2.97
C ALA A 145 2.25 -15.34 -3.05
N VAL A 146 2.97 -16.42 -2.75
CA VAL A 146 2.45 -17.80 -2.87
C VAL A 146 2.60 -18.59 -1.57
N ALA A 147 1.66 -19.47 -1.27
CA ALA A 147 1.77 -20.36 -0.11
C ALA A 147 2.87 -21.43 -0.31
N PRO A 148 3.53 -21.89 0.76
CA PRO A 148 4.45 -23.02 0.69
C PRO A 148 3.80 -24.26 0.08
N GLY A 149 4.52 -24.95 -0.80
CA GLY A 149 4.03 -26.17 -1.47
C GLY A 149 3.10 -25.93 -2.66
N THR A 150 2.85 -24.67 -3.04
CA THR A 150 2.06 -24.33 -4.23
C THR A 150 2.79 -24.75 -5.51
N PRO A 151 2.16 -25.50 -6.43
CA PRO A 151 2.78 -25.91 -7.69
C PRO A 151 2.85 -24.73 -8.67
N LEU A 152 3.92 -23.93 -8.56
CA LEU A 152 4.10 -22.65 -9.26
C LEU A 152 3.72 -22.66 -10.75
N GLN A 153 4.14 -23.69 -11.49
CA GLN A 153 3.87 -23.76 -12.92
C GLN A 153 2.36 -23.88 -13.21
N ALA A 154 1.68 -24.86 -12.60
CA ALA A 154 0.25 -25.05 -12.76
C ALA A 154 -0.56 -23.84 -12.25
N THR A 155 -0.17 -23.28 -11.10
CA THR A 155 -0.83 -22.12 -10.51
C THR A 155 -0.69 -20.87 -11.38
N THR A 156 0.51 -20.62 -11.93
CA THR A 156 0.72 -19.45 -12.80
C THR A 156 0.00 -19.62 -14.15
N GLU A 157 -0.05 -20.82 -14.73
CA GLU A 157 -0.84 -21.11 -15.94
C GLU A 157 -2.35 -20.90 -15.71
N GLN A 158 -2.86 -21.39 -14.57
CA GLN A 158 -4.24 -21.16 -14.16
C GLN A 158 -4.52 -19.67 -13.97
N LEU A 159 -3.61 -18.94 -13.33
CA LEU A 159 -3.76 -17.51 -13.08
C LEU A 159 -3.80 -16.70 -14.38
N ARG A 160 -2.90 -16.98 -15.34
CA ARG A 160 -2.91 -16.33 -16.66
C ARG A 160 -4.25 -16.53 -17.37
N THR A 161 -4.74 -17.76 -17.38
CA THR A 161 -6.02 -18.12 -18.03
C THR A 161 -7.19 -17.38 -17.36
N ARG A 162 -7.21 -17.34 -16.02
CA ARG A 162 -8.29 -16.73 -15.26
C ARG A 162 -8.31 -15.21 -15.37
N VAL A 163 -7.14 -14.56 -15.32
CA VAL A 163 -7.00 -13.12 -15.53
C VAL A 163 -7.47 -12.74 -16.93
N ALA A 164 -7.01 -13.45 -17.97
CA ALA A 164 -7.43 -13.18 -19.34
C ALA A 164 -8.94 -13.33 -19.53
N ALA A 165 -9.52 -14.43 -19.02
CA ALA A 165 -10.95 -14.70 -19.15
C ALA A 165 -11.83 -13.67 -18.42
N LEU A 166 -11.44 -13.26 -17.20
CA LEU A 166 -12.24 -12.33 -16.41
C LEU A 166 -12.17 -10.90 -16.98
N VAL A 167 -11.00 -10.46 -17.41
CA VAL A 167 -10.82 -9.13 -18.02
C VAL A 167 -11.55 -9.05 -19.36
N ASP A 168 -11.51 -10.10 -20.17
CA ASP A 168 -12.28 -10.18 -21.42
C ASP A 168 -13.79 -10.12 -21.14
N ALA A 169 -14.28 -10.95 -20.21
CA ALA A 169 -15.71 -11.05 -19.91
C ALA A 169 -16.31 -9.79 -19.26
N GLU A 170 -15.59 -9.14 -18.34
CA GLU A 170 -16.13 -8.03 -17.53
C GLU A 170 -15.75 -6.65 -18.07
N ALA A 171 -14.66 -6.54 -18.83
CA ALA A 171 -14.19 -5.26 -19.38
C ALA A 171 -14.15 -5.22 -20.91
N GLY A 172 -14.37 -6.33 -21.63
CA GLY A 172 -14.29 -6.35 -23.10
C GLY A 172 -12.87 -6.04 -23.63
N LEU A 173 -11.85 -6.23 -22.80
CA LEU A 173 -10.45 -5.98 -23.14
C LEU A 173 -9.75 -7.30 -23.47
N ARG A 174 -8.96 -7.31 -24.54
CA ARG A 174 -8.15 -8.48 -24.88
C ARG A 174 -6.83 -8.44 -24.12
N VAL A 175 -6.64 -9.39 -23.21
CA VAL A 175 -5.35 -9.55 -22.52
C VAL A 175 -4.37 -10.28 -23.44
N ARG A 176 -3.40 -9.56 -23.98
CA ARG A 176 -2.38 -10.11 -24.89
C ARG A 176 -1.31 -10.90 -24.14
N ARG A 177 -0.92 -10.40 -22.96
CA ARG A 177 0.17 -10.96 -22.16
C ARG A 177 -0.08 -10.75 -20.68
N VAL A 178 0.26 -11.77 -19.89
CA VAL A 178 0.25 -11.72 -18.43
C VAL A 178 1.61 -12.15 -17.90
N ASP A 179 2.41 -11.17 -17.49
CA ASP A 179 3.71 -11.36 -16.86
C ASP A 179 3.51 -11.51 -15.35
N LEU A 180 3.99 -12.63 -14.80
CA LEU A 180 3.81 -13.00 -13.40
C LEU A 180 5.17 -13.05 -12.70
N VAL A 181 5.30 -12.34 -11.58
CA VAL A 181 6.50 -12.36 -10.73
C VAL A 181 6.11 -12.82 -9.32
N VAL A 182 6.75 -13.88 -8.84
CA VAL A 182 6.62 -14.31 -7.45
C VAL A 182 7.67 -13.58 -6.62
N GLU A 183 7.23 -12.71 -5.73
CA GLU A 183 8.13 -11.84 -4.94
C GLU A 183 8.25 -12.30 -3.48
N ASP A 184 7.31 -13.12 -3.00
CA ASP A 184 7.21 -13.48 -1.58
C ASP A 184 6.49 -14.82 -1.36
N VAL A 185 6.61 -15.35 -0.14
CA VAL A 185 5.91 -16.55 0.33
C VAL A 185 4.95 -16.15 1.47
N LEU A 186 3.72 -16.67 1.44
CA LEU A 186 2.67 -16.36 2.44
C LEU A 186 2.99 -16.85 3.85
#